data_AF-A0A5E8HBV1-F1
#
_entry.id   AF-A0A5E8HBV1-F1
#
_cell.length_a   1.000
_cell.length_b   1.000
_cell.length_c   1.000
_cell.angle_alpha   90.00
_cell.angle_beta   90.00
_cell.angle_gamma   90.00
#
_symmetry.space_group_name_H-M   'P 1'
#
loop_
_entity.id
_entity.type
_entity.pdbx_description
1 polymer ?
#
loop_
_entity_poly.entity_id
_entity_poly.type
_entity_poly.pdbx_seq_one_letter_code
_entity_poly.pdbx_strand_id
1 'polypeptide(L)'
;MFSISLQCLSFLFVLLFSFSCKSTTERLFDPRDSKDEQVKTLVGFLLFDETERTDILIASSFISLQSLNGDNIDIYEIQEMDEAKSIFKGGSTKLGFYYFEEEEKTYVSYSYSSKNSMYNPNVLDGNKEYLIRELKWTRGCGERCTISMNSRLNPFKSYNTLKIKGKPGEIVFLGIYTIKTKAVPGSTSLFSNKGNFTIEFNQILDDSEFYHRKIDPDREKEIFDLKYGKNQKSAEIKFLRSIIEMQKEGFWHTKAKEKLKLIEN
;
A
#
# COMPACT_ATOMS: atom_id res chain seq x y z
N MET A 1 57.00 -7.65 23.90
CA MET A 1 55.70 -7.17 24.40
C MET A 1 54.86 -6.66 23.23
N PHE A 2 54.21 -7.51 22.40
CA PHE A 2 53.26 -7.06 21.35
C PHE A 2 52.28 -8.16 20.91
N SER A 3 51.98 -9.16 21.75
CA SER A 3 51.08 -10.27 21.33
C SER A 3 49.63 -10.10 21.78
N ILE A 4 49.34 -9.17 22.70
CA ILE A 4 48.03 -9.04 23.33
C ILE A 4 47.09 -8.10 22.53
N SER A 5 47.62 -7.16 21.73
CA SER A 5 46.77 -6.20 21.01
C SER A 5 46.08 -6.78 19.78
N LEU A 6 46.69 -7.78 19.11
CA LEU A 6 46.11 -8.38 17.90
C LEU A 6 44.96 -9.35 18.21
N GLN A 7 45.03 -10.07 19.35
CA GLN A 7 43.95 -10.96 19.81
C GLN A 7 42.74 -10.18 20.35
N CYS A 8 42.94 -9.02 20.98
CA CYS A 8 41.82 -8.15 21.38
C CYS A 8 41.13 -7.52 20.16
N LEU A 9 41.88 -7.17 19.10
CA LEU A 9 41.33 -6.58 17.89
C LEU A 9 40.47 -7.58 17.09
N SER A 10 40.86 -8.86 17.03
CA SER A 10 40.07 -9.89 16.34
C SER A 10 38.79 -10.25 17.11
N PHE A 11 38.82 -10.23 18.45
CA PHE A 11 37.64 -10.45 19.28
C PHE A 11 36.61 -9.32 19.13
N LEU A 12 37.08 -8.07 19.02
CA LEU A 12 36.22 -6.91 18.77
C LEU A 12 35.56 -6.97 17.38
N PHE A 13 36.29 -7.46 16.37
CA PHE A 13 35.75 -7.64 15.01
C PHE A 13 34.65 -8.72 14.99
N VAL A 14 34.82 -9.85 15.69
CA VAL A 14 33.79 -10.90 15.77
C VAL A 14 32.52 -10.44 16.53
N LEU A 15 32.68 -9.61 17.56
CA LEU A 15 31.56 -9.01 18.32
C LEU A 15 30.78 -7.94 17.52
N LEU A 16 31.43 -7.24 16.59
CA LEU A 16 30.77 -6.24 15.73
C LEU A 16 29.96 -6.86 14.58
N PHE A 17 30.29 -8.09 14.14
CA PHE A 17 29.62 -8.76 13.01
C PHE A 17 28.51 -9.74 13.42
N SER A 18 28.22 -9.92 14.71
CA SER A 18 27.22 -10.88 15.20
C SER A 18 25.82 -10.30 15.43
N PHE A 19 25.59 -9.02 15.11
CA PHE A 19 24.23 -8.48 14.97
C PHE A 19 23.58 -9.00 13.68
N SER A 20 23.20 -10.28 13.68
CA SER A 20 22.26 -10.81 12.69
C SER A 20 20.90 -10.15 12.96
N CYS A 21 20.63 -9.03 12.29
CA CYS A 21 19.30 -8.43 12.27
C CYS A 21 18.35 -9.49 11.67
N LYS A 22 17.46 -10.06 12.49
CA LYS A 22 16.50 -11.07 12.02
C LYS A 22 15.56 -10.41 11.03
N SER A 23 15.48 -10.92 9.80
CA SER A 23 14.56 -10.40 8.79
C SER A 23 13.14 -10.87 9.13
N THR A 24 12.19 -9.96 8.99
CA THR A 24 10.75 -10.27 9.15
C THR A 24 10.10 -10.19 7.78
N THR A 25 9.40 -11.24 7.39
CA THR A 25 8.57 -11.26 6.17
C THR A 25 7.09 -11.16 6.55
N GLU A 26 6.33 -10.37 5.81
CA GLU A 26 4.88 -10.26 6.02
C GLU A 26 4.15 -11.28 5.15
N ARG A 27 3.11 -11.90 5.71
CA ARG A 27 2.17 -12.78 5.02
C ARG A 27 0.74 -12.42 5.40
N LEU A 28 -0.18 -12.80 4.53
CA LEU A 28 -1.60 -12.63 4.77
C LEU A 28 -2.19 -13.94 5.29
N PHE A 29 -3.20 -13.84 6.15
CA PHE A 29 -3.96 -15.02 6.57
C PHE A 29 -4.67 -15.67 5.39
N ASP A 30 -4.36 -16.94 5.14
CA ASP A 30 -5.20 -17.80 4.32
C ASP A 30 -6.53 -18.11 5.04
N PRO A 31 -7.59 -18.42 4.27
CA PRO A 31 -8.78 -19.00 4.84
C PRO A 31 -8.46 -20.31 5.57
N ARG A 32 -9.10 -20.55 6.71
CA ARG A 32 -8.80 -21.71 7.56
C ARG A 32 -9.37 -23.02 7.01
N ASP A 33 -10.48 -22.94 6.30
CA ASP A 33 -11.21 -24.07 5.74
C ASP A 33 -12.08 -23.63 4.55
N SER A 34 -12.75 -24.59 3.93
CA SER A 34 -13.61 -24.38 2.75
C SER A 34 -14.80 -23.44 3.03
N LYS A 35 -15.25 -23.29 4.28
CA LYS A 35 -16.30 -22.33 4.63
C LYS A 35 -15.73 -20.92 4.68
N ASP A 36 -14.54 -20.77 5.24
CA ASP A 36 -13.82 -19.50 5.28
C ASP A 36 -13.46 -19.04 3.85
N GLU A 37 -13.09 -19.96 2.96
CA GLU A 37 -12.87 -19.66 1.53
C GLU A 37 -14.09 -19.04 0.84
N GLN A 38 -15.31 -19.47 1.21
CA GLN A 38 -16.57 -18.97 0.67
C GLN A 38 -16.99 -17.61 1.25
N VAL A 39 -16.24 -17.08 2.21
CA VAL A 39 -16.50 -15.78 2.83
C VAL A 39 -15.35 -14.82 2.54
N LYS A 40 -14.11 -15.29 2.56
CA LYS A 40 -12.93 -14.43 2.43
C LYS A 40 -12.65 -14.05 0.99
N THR A 41 -12.12 -12.85 0.83
CA THR A 41 -11.63 -12.31 -0.44
C THR A 41 -10.32 -11.59 -0.17
N LEU A 42 -9.41 -11.59 -1.14
CA LEU A 42 -8.20 -10.79 -1.09
C LEU A 42 -8.34 -9.62 -2.06
N VAL A 43 -8.31 -8.41 -1.52
CA VAL A 43 -8.46 -7.19 -2.30
C VAL A 43 -7.15 -6.43 -2.30
N GLY A 44 -6.74 -5.89 -3.45
CA GLY A 44 -5.59 -5.00 -3.57
C GLY A 44 -5.89 -3.78 -4.41
N PHE A 45 -5.17 -2.70 -4.17
CA PHE A 45 -5.24 -1.47 -4.95
C PHE A 45 -3.97 -0.64 -4.74
N LEU A 46 -3.62 0.14 -5.75
CA LEU A 46 -2.54 1.12 -5.65
C LEU A 46 -3.13 2.48 -5.27
N LEU A 47 -2.55 3.13 -4.27
CA LEU A 47 -2.91 4.50 -3.89
C LEU A 47 -1.64 5.35 -3.86
N PHE A 48 -1.60 6.42 -4.65
CA PHE A 48 -0.45 7.32 -4.72
C PHE A 48 -0.78 8.71 -4.22
N ASP A 49 0.13 9.29 -3.45
CA ASP A 49 0.22 10.74 -3.32
C ASP A 49 0.88 11.32 -4.57
N GLU A 50 0.11 12.02 -5.38
CA GLU A 50 0.56 12.62 -6.63
C GLU A 50 0.93 14.09 -6.38
N THR A 51 2.20 14.42 -6.61
CA THR A 51 2.71 15.78 -6.53
C THR A 51 3.37 16.20 -7.83
N GLU A 52 3.06 17.41 -8.28
CA GLU A 52 3.74 18.04 -9.40
C GLU A 52 4.99 18.73 -8.86
N ARG A 53 6.18 18.30 -9.31
CA ARG A 53 7.43 19.01 -9.02
C ARG A 53 7.64 20.09 -10.08
N THR A 54 7.70 21.34 -9.64
CA THR A 54 7.96 22.50 -10.51
C THR A 54 9.41 23.00 -10.46
N ASP A 55 10.31 22.31 -9.77
CA ASP A 55 11.68 22.78 -9.55
C ASP A 55 12.61 22.52 -10.77
N ILE A 56 12.72 23.57 -11.60
CA ILE A 56 13.88 24.19 -12.25
C ILE A 56 15.10 23.27 -12.54
N LEU A 57 15.19 22.73 -13.77
CA LEU A 57 16.39 22.59 -14.64
C LEU A 57 16.24 21.53 -15.75
N ILE A 58 15.21 20.68 -15.69
CA ILE A 58 14.96 19.68 -16.73
C ILE A 58 13.62 19.98 -17.39
N ALA A 59 13.63 20.26 -18.69
CA ALA A 59 12.46 20.60 -19.52
C ALA A 59 11.43 19.45 -19.69
N SER A 60 11.42 18.46 -18.79
CA SER A 60 10.38 17.45 -18.71
C SER A 60 9.88 17.37 -17.27
N SER A 61 8.70 17.92 -17.00
CA SER A 61 7.98 17.73 -15.74
C SER A 61 7.69 16.23 -15.58
N PHE A 62 8.29 15.61 -14.57
CA PHE A 62 7.92 14.27 -14.14
C PHE A 62 6.83 14.37 -13.07
N ILE A 63 5.87 13.46 -13.09
CA ILE A 63 4.96 13.31 -11.96
C ILE A 63 5.67 12.55 -10.84
N SER A 64 5.63 13.09 -9.62
CA SER A 64 6.16 12.41 -8.45
C SER A 64 5.03 11.62 -7.80
N LEU A 65 5.21 10.30 -7.74
CA LEU A 65 4.28 9.36 -7.13
C LEU A 65 4.92 8.77 -5.88
N GLN A 66 4.28 8.99 -4.73
CA GLN A 66 4.64 8.33 -3.49
C GLN A 66 3.54 7.32 -3.15
N SER A 67 3.90 6.03 -3.00
CA SER A 67 2.93 5.02 -2.60
C SER A 67 2.45 5.25 -1.17
N LEU A 68 1.14 5.10 -0.98
CA LEU A 68 0.48 5.01 0.31
C LEU A 68 0.25 3.53 0.56
N ASN A 69 1.06 2.96 1.45
CA ASN A 69 1.04 1.54 1.80
C ASN A 69 0.01 1.30 2.92
N GLY A 70 -0.19 0.04 3.32
CA GLY A 70 -1.26 -0.33 4.26
C GLY A 70 -1.20 0.39 5.61
N ASP A 71 -0.01 0.74 6.10
CA ASP A 71 0.13 1.53 7.33
C ASP A 71 -0.41 2.97 7.17
N ASN A 72 -0.43 3.51 5.95
CA ASN A 72 -0.93 4.84 5.64
C ASN A 72 -2.46 4.91 5.53
N ILE A 73 -3.16 3.78 5.50
CA ILE A 73 -4.58 3.71 5.12
C ILE A 73 -5.39 3.02 6.22
N ASP A 74 -6.49 3.65 6.65
CA ASP A 74 -7.48 3.02 7.53
C ASP A 74 -8.75 2.66 6.73
N ILE A 75 -8.95 1.36 6.50
CA ILE A 75 -10.15 0.79 5.84
C ILE A 75 -11.22 0.52 6.90
N TYR A 76 -12.48 0.84 6.56
CA TYR A 76 -13.63 0.62 7.43
C TYR A 76 -14.67 -0.25 6.74
N GLU A 77 -15.24 -1.19 7.49
CA GLU A 77 -16.44 -1.94 7.10
C GLU A 77 -17.66 -1.01 7.17
N ILE A 78 -18.47 -1.00 6.13
CA ILE A 78 -19.71 -0.23 6.06
C ILE A 78 -20.84 -1.07 6.66
N GLN A 79 -21.48 -0.55 7.71
CA GLN A 79 -22.69 -1.13 8.31
C GLN A 79 -23.94 -0.38 7.86
N GLU A 80 -23.85 0.94 7.76
CA GLU A 80 -24.93 1.81 7.31
C GLU A 80 -24.34 2.99 6.54
N MET A 81 -24.92 3.32 5.39
CA MET A 81 -24.51 4.48 4.60
C MET A 81 -25.72 5.04 3.85
N ASP A 82 -26.05 6.30 4.11
CA ASP A 82 -27.16 7.00 3.47
C ASP A 82 -26.73 8.45 3.16
N GLU A 83 -26.50 8.72 1.87
CA GLU A 83 -26.02 10.03 1.40
C GLU A 83 -27.06 11.12 1.61
N ALA A 84 -28.34 10.82 1.37
CA ALA A 84 -29.43 11.77 1.53
C ALA A 84 -29.59 12.22 2.99
N LYS A 85 -29.30 11.32 3.94
CA LYS A 85 -29.33 11.62 5.39
C LYS A 85 -27.96 12.01 5.95
N SER A 86 -26.91 11.98 5.14
CA SER A 86 -25.52 12.18 5.55
C SER A 86 -25.09 11.27 6.73
N ILE A 87 -25.60 10.03 6.76
CA ILE A 87 -25.32 9.05 7.83
C ILE A 87 -24.27 8.05 7.34
N PHE A 88 -23.27 7.79 8.19
CA PHE A 88 -22.33 6.68 8.03
C PHE A 88 -22.12 5.98 9.38
N LYS A 89 -22.21 4.66 9.40
CA LYS A 89 -21.78 3.81 10.52
C LYS A 89 -20.88 2.69 10.01
N GLY A 90 -19.78 2.46 10.71
CA GLY A 90 -18.80 1.45 10.36
C GLY A 90 -17.70 1.33 11.38
N GLY A 91 -16.88 0.29 11.24
CA GLY A 91 -15.75 0.00 12.13
C GLY A 91 -14.46 -0.20 11.35
N SER A 92 -13.33 0.20 11.95
CA SER A 92 -12.01 -0.02 11.35
C SER A 92 -11.72 -1.52 11.21
N THR A 93 -11.13 -1.92 10.09
CA THR A 93 -10.68 -3.30 9.84
C THR A 93 -9.26 -3.56 10.35
N LYS A 94 -8.58 -2.56 10.94
CA LYS A 94 -7.23 -2.74 11.46
C LYS A 94 -7.25 -3.73 12.63
N LEU A 95 -6.65 -4.89 12.39
CA LEU A 95 -6.44 -5.95 13.37
C LEU A 95 -4.95 -6.07 13.71
N GLY A 96 -4.65 -6.71 14.83
CA GLY A 96 -3.29 -7.05 15.22
C GLY A 96 -2.64 -8.02 14.24
N PHE A 97 -1.31 -7.99 14.18
CA PHE A 97 -0.50 -8.99 13.48
C PHE A 97 0.03 -10.02 14.48
N TYR A 98 0.37 -11.21 13.98
CA TYR A 98 0.90 -12.31 14.77
C TYR A 98 2.28 -12.67 14.26
N TYR A 99 3.26 -12.83 15.15
CA TYR A 99 4.62 -13.20 14.79
C TYR A 99 4.89 -14.68 15.07
N PHE A 100 5.55 -15.33 14.13
CA PHE A 100 6.04 -16.71 14.25
C PHE A 100 7.50 -16.77 13.80
N GLU A 101 8.30 -17.57 14.50
CA GLU A 101 9.65 -17.90 14.06
C GLU A 101 9.55 -19.12 13.13
N GLU A 102 10.00 -18.96 11.87
CA GLU A 102 10.00 -20.06 10.90
C GLU A 102 11.34 -20.80 10.86
N GLU A 103 12.44 -20.06 10.92
CA GLU A 103 13.80 -20.59 10.95
C GLU A 103 14.61 -19.82 12.01
N GLU A 104 15.78 -20.33 12.40
CA GLU A 104 16.61 -19.80 13.51
C GLU A 104 16.91 -18.28 13.43
N LYS A 105 16.70 -17.64 12.27
CA LYS A 105 16.91 -16.21 12.04
C LYS A 105 15.81 -15.49 11.23
N THR A 106 14.68 -16.14 10.94
CA THR A 106 13.61 -15.52 10.13
C THR A 106 12.29 -15.52 10.89
N TYR A 107 11.68 -14.34 10.97
CA TYR A 107 10.32 -14.18 11.47
C TYR A 107 9.34 -14.02 10.31
N VAL A 108 8.14 -14.52 10.53
CA VAL A 108 7.00 -14.26 9.66
C VAL A 108 5.91 -13.61 10.48
N SER A 109 5.43 -12.46 10.01
CA SER A 109 4.22 -11.85 10.54
C SER A 109 3.03 -12.22 9.66
N TYR A 110 1.94 -12.66 10.28
CA TYR A 110 0.66 -12.85 9.60
C TYR A 110 -0.30 -11.74 9.99
N SER A 111 -0.97 -11.18 9.00
CA SER A 111 -1.98 -10.14 9.19
C SER A 111 -3.11 -10.27 8.16
N TYR A 112 -4.22 -9.57 8.39
CA TYR A 112 -5.26 -9.42 7.37
C TYR A 112 -4.94 -8.32 6.36
N SER A 113 -3.86 -7.55 6.57
CA SER A 113 -3.46 -6.45 5.70
C SER A 113 -1.94 -6.29 5.72
N SER A 114 -1.29 -6.24 4.56
CA SER A 114 0.16 -5.96 4.54
C SER A 114 0.40 -4.48 4.79
N LYS A 115 1.35 -4.18 5.67
CA LYS A 115 1.69 -2.81 6.05
C LYS A 115 2.62 -2.15 5.05
N ASN A 116 3.56 -2.94 4.52
CA ASN A 116 4.69 -2.45 3.74
C ASN A 116 4.53 -2.61 2.23
N SER A 117 3.46 -3.25 1.76
CA SER A 117 3.18 -3.39 0.33
C SER A 117 2.47 -2.16 -0.25
N MET A 118 2.97 -1.66 -1.39
CA MET A 118 2.31 -0.58 -2.15
C MET A 118 0.97 -0.99 -2.72
N TYR A 119 0.76 -2.29 -2.93
CA TYR A 119 -0.47 -2.84 -3.53
C TYR A 119 -1.61 -3.00 -2.53
N ASN A 120 -1.39 -2.63 -1.27
CA ASN A 120 -2.38 -2.66 -0.20
C ASN A 120 -3.23 -3.94 -0.19
N PRO A 121 -2.62 -5.14 -0.10
CA PRO A 121 -3.39 -6.37 -0.04
C PRO A 121 -4.10 -6.50 1.30
N ASN A 122 -5.41 -6.74 1.25
CA ASN A 122 -6.31 -6.83 2.39
C ASN A 122 -7.22 -8.06 2.26
N VAL A 123 -7.15 -8.96 3.24
CA VAL A 123 -8.05 -10.11 3.39
C VAL A 123 -9.31 -9.64 4.13
N LEU A 124 -10.43 -9.60 3.41
CA LEU A 124 -11.70 -9.04 3.87
C LEU A 124 -12.81 -10.09 3.78
N ASP A 125 -14.01 -9.74 4.25
CA ASP A 125 -15.23 -10.50 3.99
C ASP A 125 -15.81 -10.06 2.64
N GLY A 126 -15.87 -10.98 1.68
CA GLY A 126 -16.34 -10.73 0.31
C GLY A 126 -17.83 -10.45 0.19
N ASN A 127 -18.61 -10.68 1.25
CA ASN A 127 -20.03 -10.35 1.29
C ASN A 127 -20.30 -8.94 1.83
N LYS A 128 -19.26 -8.24 2.27
CA LYS A 128 -19.35 -6.90 2.84
C LYS A 128 -18.73 -5.85 1.93
N GLU A 129 -19.00 -4.60 2.25
CA GLU A 129 -18.47 -3.45 1.54
C GLU A 129 -17.67 -2.56 2.49
N TYR A 130 -16.64 -1.93 1.95
CA TYR A 130 -15.67 -1.16 2.71
C TYR A 130 -15.35 0.16 2.02
N LEU A 131 -14.74 1.07 2.76
CA LEU A 131 -14.23 2.35 2.25
C LEU A 131 -12.97 2.76 3.01
N ILE A 132 -12.28 3.78 2.51
CA ILE A 132 -11.17 4.41 3.22
C ILE A 132 -11.71 5.57 4.06
N ARG A 133 -11.40 5.60 5.36
CA ARG A 133 -11.77 6.74 6.21
C ARG A 133 -10.62 7.69 6.47
N GLU A 134 -9.46 7.14 6.79
CA GLU A 134 -8.31 7.94 7.22
C GLU A 134 -7.09 7.62 6.36
N LEU A 135 -6.36 8.67 6.02
CA LEU A 135 -5.08 8.63 5.34
C LEU A 135 -4.03 9.35 6.18
N LYS A 136 -2.90 8.71 6.44
CA LYS A 136 -1.80 9.24 7.26
C LYS A 136 -0.48 8.95 6.55
N TRP A 137 0.24 9.98 6.13
CA TRP A 137 1.50 9.81 5.43
C TRP A 137 2.47 10.95 5.69
N THR A 138 3.68 10.86 5.14
CA THR A 138 4.70 11.89 5.26
C THR A 138 5.14 12.33 3.89
N ARG A 139 5.18 13.64 3.65
CA ARG A 139 5.65 14.21 2.39
C ARG A 139 6.95 14.97 2.57
N GLY A 140 7.89 14.83 1.63
CA GLY A 140 9.09 15.67 1.57
C GLY A 140 8.77 17.11 1.13
N CYS A 141 9.38 18.08 1.79
CA CYS A 141 9.27 19.53 1.47
C CYS A 141 10.63 20.19 1.18
N GLY A 142 11.63 19.39 0.80
CA GLY A 142 13.01 19.81 0.57
C GLY A 142 14.01 18.80 1.12
N GLU A 143 15.32 19.07 0.98
CA GLU A 143 16.39 18.10 1.26
C GLU A 143 16.44 17.54 2.69
N ARG A 144 15.82 18.22 3.67
CA ARG A 144 15.76 17.77 5.08
C ARG A 144 14.43 18.09 5.75
N CYS A 145 13.37 18.18 4.95
CA CYS A 145 12.06 18.62 5.40
C CYS A 145 11.04 17.52 5.13
N THR A 146 10.34 17.08 6.17
CA THR A 146 9.17 16.20 6.05
C THR A 146 7.97 16.81 6.77
N ILE A 147 6.81 16.72 6.16
CA ILE A 147 5.53 17.14 6.73
C ILE A 147 4.68 15.89 6.95
N SER A 148 4.18 15.73 8.17
CA SER A 148 3.15 14.74 8.46
C SER A 148 1.81 15.23 7.93
N MET A 149 1.21 14.42 7.07
CA MET A 149 -0.08 14.63 6.44
C MET A 149 -1.08 13.67 7.07
N ASN A 150 -2.24 14.17 7.45
CA ASN A 150 -3.35 13.37 7.92
C ASN A 150 -4.65 13.95 7.34
N SER A 151 -5.52 13.09 6.82
CA SER A 151 -6.82 13.49 6.33
C SER A 151 -7.87 12.43 6.61
N ARG A 152 -9.09 12.90 6.89
CA ARG A 152 -10.30 12.08 6.94
C ARG A 152 -11.09 12.33 5.67
N LEU A 153 -11.24 11.30 4.85
CA LEU A 153 -12.01 11.41 3.61
C LEU A 153 -13.49 11.62 3.91
N ASN A 154 -14.25 12.17 2.97
CA ASN A 154 -15.71 12.08 3.07
C ASN A 154 -16.13 10.62 2.78
N PRO A 155 -16.99 9.98 3.59
CA PRO A 155 -17.36 8.57 3.39
C PRO A 155 -17.95 8.28 2.01
N PHE A 156 -18.91 9.11 1.55
CA PHE A 156 -19.59 8.93 0.27
C PHE A 156 -18.62 9.13 -0.90
N LYS A 157 -17.81 10.19 -0.85
CA LYS A 157 -16.77 10.40 -1.87
C LYS A 157 -15.78 9.24 -1.89
N SER A 158 -15.32 8.76 -0.73
CA SER A 158 -14.40 7.63 -0.68
C SER A 158 -15.00 6.37 -1.27
N TYR A 159 -16.25 6.04 -0.93
CA TYR A 159 -16.92 4.85 -1.42
C TYR A 159 -17.20 4.93 -2.92
N ASN A 160 -17.64 6.09 -3.41
CA ASN A 160 -17.92 6.30 -4.83
C ASN A 160 -16.65 6.30 -5.67
N THR A 161 -15.53 6.79 -5.14
CA THR A 161 -14.23 6.74 -5.84
C THR A 161 -13.64 5.33 -5.81
N LEU A 162 -13.54 4.72 -4.62
CA LEU A 162 -12.98 3.38 -4.44
C LEU A 162 -13.99 2.54 -3.67
N LYS A 163 -14.82 1.82 -4.41
CA LYS A 163 -15.75 0.85 -3.84
C LYS A 163 -14.98 -0.42 -3.48
N ILE A 164 -14.58 -0.55 -2.23
CA ILE A 164 -13.87 -1.74 -1.75
C ILE A 164 -14.89 -2.84 -1.52
N LYS A 165 -15.05 -3.69 -2.54
CA LYS A 165 -15.88 -4.88 -2.51
C LYS A 165 -15.12 -6.00 -3.18
N GLY A 166 -14.92 -7.11 -2.48
CA GLY A 166 -14.32 -8.28 -3.09
C GLY A 166 -15.36 -9.26 -3.60
N LYS A 167 -14.86 -10.43 -3.98
CA LYS A 167 -15.66 -11.58 -4.39
C LYS A 167 -15.17 -12.78 -3.59
N PRO A 168 -16.04 -13.48 -2.85
CA PRO A 168 -15.61 -14.60 -2.03
C PRO A 168 -14.82 -15.64 -2.84
N GLY A 169 -13.73 -16.14 -2.26
CA GLY A 169 -12.82 -17.10 -2.87
C GLY A 169 -11.89 -16.54 -3.95
N GLU A 170 -11.93 -15.22 -4.21
CA GLU A 170 -11.16 -14.59 -5.28
C GLU A 170 -10.22 -13.48 -4.81
N ILE A 171 -9.21 -13.24 -5.64
CA ILE A 171 -8.31 -12.09 -5.57
C ILE A 171 -8.81 -11.00 -6.51
N VAL A 172 -9.09 -9.81 -5.99
CA VAL A 172 -9.63 -8.68 -6.74
C VAL A 172 -8.66 -7.51 -6.69
N PHE A 173 -8.18 -7.08 -7.85
CA PHE A 173 -7.45 -5.82 -7.99
C PHE A 173 -8.43 -4.71 -8.34
N LEU A 174 -8.56 -3.70 -7.47
CA LEU A 174 -9.52 -2.63 -7.66
C LEU A 174 -8.99 -1.48 -8.53
N GLY A 175 -7.73 -1.55 -8.96
CA GLY A 175 -7.13 -0.56 -9.86
C GLY A 175 -6.16 0.40 -9.16
N ILE A 176 -5.93 1.51 -9.84
CA ILE A 176 -4.93 2.52 -9.46
C ILE A 176 -5.65 3.81 -9.10
N TYR A 177 -5.24 4.42 -8.00
CA TYR A 177 -5.86 5.62 -7.47
C TYR A 177 -4.79 6.65 -7.09
N THR A 178 -5.18 7.93 -7.14
CA THR A 178 -4.32 9.01 -6.66
C THR A 178 -5.06 9.91 -5.69
N ILE A 179 -4.29 10.48 -4.77
CA ILE A 179 -4.67 11.65 -4.01
C ILE A 179 -3.86 12.86 -4.49
N LYS A 180 -4.53 14.01 -4.63
CA LYS A 180 -3.90 15.31 -4.81
C LYS A 180 -4.29 16.22 -3.66
N THR A 181 -3.31 16.83 -3.01
CA THR A 181 -3.58 17.80 -1.95
C THR A 181 -3.66 19.20 -2.52
N LYS A 182 -4.71 19.94 -2.19
CA LYS A 182 -4.85 21.36 -2.51
C LYS A 182 -4.75 22.19 -1.24
N ALA A 183 -3.81 23.12 -1.19
CA ALA A 183 -3.69 24.05 -0.07
C ALA A 183 -4.95 24.93 -0.01
N VAL A 184 -5.48 25.17 1.19
CA VAL A 184 -6.58 26.10 1.40
C VAL A 184 -5.98 27.51 1.55
N PRO A 185 -6.25 28.46 0.63
CA PRO A 185 -5.70 29.80 0.71
C PRO A 185 -6.07 30.49 2.03
N GLY A 186 -5.11 31.19 2.65
CA GLY A 186 -5.33 31.95 3.89
C GLY A 186 -5.44 31.11 5.18
N SER A 187 -5.21 29.80 5.11
CA SER A 187 -5.35 28.88 6.26
C SER A 187 -4.09 28.70 7.12
N THR A 188 -3.01 29.43 6.83
CA THR A 188 -1.79 29.40 7.65
C THR A 188 -2.04 30.10 8.97
N SER A 189 -2.10 29.33 10.05
CA SER A 189 -2.17 29.87 11.41
C SER A 189 -0.91 30.70 11.73
N LEU A 190 -1.10 31.86 12.34
CA LEU A 190 -0.01 32.72 12.83
C LEU A 190 0.89 32.02 13.87
N PHE A 191 0.42 30.93 14.47
CA PHE A 191 1.12 30.18 15.52
C PHE A 191 1.52 28.76 15.10
N SER A 192 1.23 28.34 13.86
CA SER A 192 1.69 27.07 13.33
C SER A 192 1.87 27.12 11.81
N ASN A 193 3.05 26.72 11.33
CA ASN A 193 3.37 26.54 9.90
C ASN A 193 2.57 25.40 9.23
N LYS A 194 1.46 24.94 9.83
CA LYS A 194 0.56 23.94 9.28
C LYS A 194 -0.58 24.65 8.55
N GLY A 195 -0.50 24.73 7.22
CA GLY A 195 -1.63 25.13 6.39
C GLY A 195 -2.66 24.00 6.32
N ASN A 196 -3.94 24.36 6.23
CA ASN A 196 -4.99 23.38 5.95
C ASN A 196 -4.94 22.98 4.47
N PHE A 197 -5.30 21.74 4.18
CA PHE A 197 -5.39 21.24 2.81
C PHE A 197 -6.67 20.41 2.64
N THR A 198 -7.13 20.32 1.40
CA THR A 198 -8.17 19.36 0.99
C THR A 198 -7.53 18.26 0.13
N ILE A 199 -8.20 17.12 0.04
CA ILE A 199 -7.79 16.00 -0.82
C ILE A 199 -8.77 15.82 -1.96
N GLU A 200 -8.23 15.74 -3.16
CA GLU A 200 -8.89 15.16 -4.32
C GLU A 200 -8.48 13.70 -4.44
N PHE A 201 -9.44 12.80 -4.33
CA PHE A 201 -9.24 11.37 -4.43
C PHE A 201 -9.86 10.91 -5.76
N ASN A 202 -9.04 10.31 -6.62
CA ASN A 202 -9.42 9.98 -7.99
C ASN A 202 -9.01 8.56 -8.36
N GLN A 203 -9.83 7.89 -9.18
CA GLN A 203 -9.48 6.66 -9.86
C GLN A 203 -8.77 6.99 -11.18
N ILE A 204 -7.77 6.19 -11.54
CA ILE A 204 -7.14 6.22 -12.85
C ILE A 204 -7.88 5.23 -13.75
N LEU A 205 -8.60 5.74 -14.74
CA LEU A 205 -9.30 4.94 -15.74
C LEU A 205 -8.36 4.55 -16.89
N ASP A 206 -8.69 3.49 -17.62
CA ASP A 206 -7.86 2.94 -18.72
C ASP A 206 -7.51 3.95 -19.81
N ASP A 207 -8.38 4.94 -20.07
CA ASP A 207 -8.21 6.02 -21.05
C ASP A 207 -7.56 7.29 -20.47
N SER A 208 -7.10 7.24 -19.21
CA SER A 208 -6.52 8.40 -18.53
C SER A 208 -5.19 8.84 -19.13
N GLU A 209 -5.01 10.16 -19.27
CA GLU A 209 -3.72 10.78 -19.60
C GLU A 209 -2.59 10.39 -18.63
N PHE A 210 -2.92 9.92 -17.41
CA PHE A 210 -1.93 9.40 -16.47
C PHE A 210 -0.98 8.38 -17.11
N TYR A 211 -1.49 7.51 -18.00
CA TYR A 211 -0.68 6.51 -18.67
C TYR A 211 0.32 7.11 -19.67
N HIS A 212 0.08 8.32 -20.16
CA HIS A 212 1.01 9.03 -21.05
C HIS A 212 2.00 9.96 -20.32
N ARG A 213 1.79 10.23 -19.02
CA ARG A 213 2.70 11.08 -18.24
C ARG A 213 4.04 10.39 -17.98
N LYS A 214 5.11 11.19 -17.92
CA LYS A 214 6.46 10.73 -17.62
C LYS A 214 6.60 10.43 -16.12
N ILE A 215 6.78 9.15 -15.79
CA ILE A 215 7.04 8.68 -14.43
C ILE A 215 8.55 8.42 -14.30
N ASP A 216 9.07 8.51 -13.08
CA ASP A 216 10.41 8.00 -12.79
C ASP A 216 10.53 6.51 -13.22
N PRO A 217 11.56 6.12 -14.01
CA PRO A 217 11.62 4.77 -14.59
C PRO A 217 11.65 3.64 -13.56
N ASP A 218 12.22 3.85 -12.37
CA ASP A 218 12.29 2.82 -11.35
C ASP A 218 10.92 2.65 -10.69
N ARG A 219 10.23 3.77 -10.41
CA ARG A 219 8.82 3.73 -9.99
C ARG A 219 7.91 3.11 -11.04
N GLU A 220 8.13 3.40 -12.31
CA GLU A 220 7.32 2.83 -13.39
C GLU A 220 7.46 1.29 -13.43
N LYS A 221 8.67 0.76 -13.28
CA LYS A 221 8.94 -0.69 -13.21
C LYS A 221 8.37 -1.35 -11.95
N GLU A 222 8.30 -0.61 -10.85
CA GLU A 222 7.68 -1.11 -9.62
C GLU A 222 6.17 -1.27 -9.81
N ILE A 223 5.52 -0.32 -10.50
CA ILE A 223 4.06 -0.25 -10.68
C ILE A 223 3.57 -1.16 -11.81
N PHE A 224 4.29 -1.20 -12.93
CA PHE A 224 3.82 -1.83 -14.17
C PHE A 224 4.75 -2.96 -14.63
N ASP A 225 4.15 -4.03 -15.14
CA ASP A 225 4.89 -4.97 -15.98
C ASP A 225 5.07 -4.40 -17.38
N LEU A 226 6.29 -3.89 -17.66
CA LEU A 226 6.63 -3.25 -18.93
C LEU A 226 6.47 -4.16 -20.15
N LYS A 227 6.46 -5.49 -19.99
CA LYS A 227 6.14 -6.43 -21.08
C LYS A 227 4.73 -6.22 -21.62
N TYR A 228 3.81 -5.82 -20.75
CA TYR A 228 2.39 -5.59 -21.06
C TYR A 228 2.05 -4.10 -21.18
N GLY A 229 3.05 -3.22 -21.17
CA GLY A 229 2.90 -1.77 -21.26
C GLY A 229 2.46 -1.10 -19.95
N LYS A 230 2.14 0.19 -20.03
CA LYS A 230 1.75 1.02 -18.88
C LYS A 230 0.21 1.16 -18.84
N ASN A 231 -0.47 0.25 -18.14
CA ASN A 231 -1.94 0.19 -18.07
C ASN A 231 -2.42 -0.54 -16.81
N GLN A 232 -3.74 -0.63 -16.60
CA GLN A 232 -4.31 -1.30 -15.43
C GLN A 232 -3.99 -2.80 -15.40
N LYS A 233 -4.03 -3.50 -16.54
CA LYS A 233 -3.70 -4.94 -16.65
C LYS A 233 -2.27 -5.23 -16.18
N SER A 234 -1.30 -4.41 -16.56
CA SER A 234 0.09 -4.63 -16.16
C SER A 234 0.34 -4.35 -14.68
N ALA A 235 -0.41 -3.42 -14.07
CA ALA A 235 -0.42 -3.22 -12.63
C ALA A 235 -1.07 -4.40 -11.88
N GLU A 236 -2.15 -4.97 -12.42
CA GLU A 236 -2.77 -6.18 -11.85
C GLU A 236 -1.80 -7.38 -11.89
N ILE A 237 -1.06 -7.56 -12.98
CA ILE A 237 -0.02 -8.60 -13.09
C ILE A 237 1.03 -8.43 -11.98
N LYS A 238 1.52 -7.20 -11.76
CA LYS A 238 2.49 -6.92 -10.69
C LYS A 238 1.92 -7.15 -9.31
N PHE A 239 0.67 -6.78 -9.08
CA PHE A 239 -0.04 -7.09 -7.85
C PHE A 239 -0.08 -8.60 -7.59
N LEU A 240 -0.50 -9.40 -8.56
CA LEU A 240 -0.58 -10.86 -8.41
C LEU A 240 0.78 -11.49 -8.15
N ARG A 241 1.83 -11.03 -8.85
CA ARG A 241 3.21 -11.46 -8.57
C ARG A 241 3.65 -11.08 -7.16
N SER A 242 3.29 -9.89 -6.67
CA SER A 242 3.59 -9.49 -5.30
C SER A 242 2.90 -10.39 -4.26
N ILE A 243 1.70 -10.90 -4.54
CA ILE A 243 1.03 -11.89 -3.66
C ILE A 243 1.77 -13.21 -3.67
N ILE A 244 2.22 -13.68 -4.84
CA ILE A 244 2.98 -14.92 -4.98
C ILE A 244 4.34 -14.82 -4.28
N GLU A 245 4.99 -13.66 -4.32
CA GLU A 245 6.26 -13.41 -3.62
C GLU A 245 6.06 -13.30 -2.10
N MET A 246 4.97 -12.65 -1.68
CA MET A 246 4.62 -12.51 -0.27
C MET A 246 4.27 -13.86 0.37
N GLN A 247 3.52 -14.70 -0.33
CA GLN A 247 3.05 -15.99 0.15
C GLN A 247 3.92 -17.13 -0.39
N LYS A 248 4.66 -17.84 0.47
CA LYS A 248 5.46 -19.02 0.03
C LYS A 248 4.58 -20.13 -0.58
N GLU A 249 3.41 -20.36 0.01
CA GLU A 249 2.43 -21.38 -0.38
C GLU A 249 1.03 -20.99 0.12
N GLY A 250 0.05 -21.87 -0.04
CA GLY A 250 -1.29 -21.68 0.52
C GLY A 250 -2.37 -21.22 -0.46
N PHE A 251 -3.53 -20.84 0.06
CA PHE A 251 -4.74 -20.55 -0.72
C PHE A 251 -4.54 -19.32 -1.62
N TRP A 252 -4.12 -18.19 -1.04
CA TRP A 252 -3.92 -16.96 -1.80
C TRP A 252 -2.79 -17.06 -2.81
N HIS A 253 -1.71 -17.77 -2.47
CA HIS A 253 -0.64 -18.07 -3.42
C HIS A 253 -1.15 -18.87 -4.64
N THR A 254 -1.96 -19.90 -4.40
CA THR A 254 -2.54 -20.74 -5.47
C THR A 254 -3.49 -19.92 -6.34
N LYS A 255 -4.40 -19.15 -5.73
CA LYS A 255 -5.31 -18.26 -6.46
C LYS A 255 -4.60 -17.19 -7.27
N ALA A 256 -3.50 -16.64 -6.76
CA ALA A 256 -2.71 -15.66 -7.50
C ALA A 256 -2.06 -16.29 -8.73
N LYS A 257 -1.49 -17.51 -8.61
CA LYS A 257 -0.92 -18.24 -9.75
C LYS A 257 -1.98 -18.61 -10.80
N GLU A 258 -3.15 -19.07 -10.37
CA GLU A 258 -4.28 -19.37 -11.27
C GLU A 258 -4.70 -18.13 -12.05
N LYS A 259 -4.95 -17.02 -11.34
CA LYS A 259 -5.39 -15.76 -11.97
C LYS A 259 -4.32 -15.17 -12.89
N LEU A 260 -3.05 -15.21 -12.49
CA LEU A 260 -1.95 -14.70 -13.29
C LEU A 260 -1.86 -15.43 -14.64
N LYS A 261 -1.97 -16.76 -14.66
CA LYS A 261 -1.98 -17.55 -15.91
C LYS A 261 -3.14 -17.16 -16.83
N LEU A 262 -4.32 -16.86 -16.28
CA LEU A 262 -5.48 -16.45 -17.07
C LEU A 262 -5.31 -15.06 -17.70
N ILE A 263 -4.60 -14.16 -17.03
CA ILE A 263 -4.39 -12.77 -17.50
C ILE A 263 -3.21 -12.69 -18.49
N GLU A 264 -2.19 -13.54 -18.33
CA GLU A 264 -1.02 -13.56 -19.20
C GLU A 264 -1.23 -14.27 -20.55
N ASN A 265 -2.23 -15.16 -20.61
CA ASN A 265 -2.71 -15.80 -21.85
C ASN A 265 -3.71 -14.91 -22.60
#